data_AF-A0AAN9UGC2-F1
#
_entry.id   AF-A0AAN9UGC2-F1
#
_cell.length_a   1.000
_cell.length_b   1.000
_cell.length_c   1.000
_cell.angle_alpha   90.00
_cell.angle_beta   90.00
_cell.angle_gamma   90.00
#
_symmetry.space_group_name_H-M   'P 1'
#
loop_
_entity.id
_entity.type
_entity.pdbx_description
1 polymer ?
#
loop_
_entity_poly.entity_id
_entity_poly.type
_entity_poly.pdbx_seq_one_letter_code
_entity_poly.pdbx_strand_id
1 'polypeptide(L)'
;MRVHEVAADLLGRFHQWLNAGRPGVHQELILSSYHHVGIATQPQKDTTTLSKMDRDDDYVIISHDDADLRASPEPTYLSEISSYIDSIAGSLWPVNKKIHDHPELNYKEYIAHEALVNFMQSQDGWKTFPSIYGLETAWMAVYDSGRKGPVVSFNVEMDALVGIGNACGHNLIASASVAAGLATAALMKQQSLPGKAILFGTPAEEGGGGKIKLIQRGAYKDHRVDVSLMSHPGITYDCALMRTTAYTRFKVEYFGREAHAAASPWLGINALDALVTAYNALSVLRQQTMPGDIIQGHITDGGAAPNIIHAYAAGVFAVRADTKARLRVLKAKVDACFEAGAKATDARLEITPLQEYANHVPNRPLARSYTRYFNPLVPNKADPYEPPTSEIPIDQDVDEIRGLSRASTDQGDVSYEIPSLHVGFSIVPGPEGHGPHNPEFAVAAGTKDAFERCLRAGKALAGTALDVLTQKGLLNEARTAWEKDMEKYGKADLGV
;
A
#
# COMPACT_ATOMS: atom_id res chain seq x y z
N MET A 1 -5.19 -39.17 -34.00
CA MET A 1 -6.43 -39.96 -33.88
C MET A 1 -6.26 -40.91 -32.69
N ARG A 2 -7.20 -40.95 -31.74
CA ARG A 2 -7.16 -41.60 -30.40
C ARG A 2 -6.72 -40.76 -29.19
N VAL A 3 -7.39 -39.63 -28.97
CA VAL A 3 -7.59 -39.05 -27.62
C VAL A 3 -9.08 -38.76 -27.39
N HIS A 4 -9.83 -38.43 -28.46
CA HIS A 4 -11.27 -38.20 -28.40
C HIS A 4 -12.14 -39.45 -28.16
N GLU A 5 -11.67 -40.66 -28.47
CA GLU A 5 -12.49 -41.89 -28.30
C GLU A 5 -12.54 -42.41 -26.85
N VAL A 6 -11.55 -42.06 -26.00
CA VAL A 6 -11.53 -42.51 -24.59
C VAL A 6 -12.40 -41.60 -23.70
N ALA A 7 -12.50 -40.31 -24.02
CA ALA A 7 -13.34 -39.37 -23.28
C ALA A 7 -14.84 -39.63 -23.50
N ALA A 8 -15.23 -40.07 -24.69
CA ALA A 8 -16.63 -40.39 -25.01
C ALA A 8 -17.13 -41.66 -24.30
N ASP A 9 -16.28 -42.69 -24.15
CA ASP A 9 -16.66 -43.95 -23.47
C ASP A 9 -16.78 -43.77 -21.94
N LEU A 10 -15.98 -42.86 -21.34
CA LEU A 10 -16.07 -42.53 -19.92
C LEU A 10 -17.32 -41.71 -19.57
N LEU A 11 -17.69 -40.74 -20.41
CA LEU A 11 -18.92 -39.95 -20.25
C LEU A 11 -20.18 -40.79 -20.45
N GLY A 12 -20.16 -41.72 -21.42
CA GLY A 12 -21.28 -42.65 -21.65
C GLY A 12 -21.55 -43.59 -20.48
N ARG A 13 -20.49 -44.10 -19.84
CA ARG A 13 -20.61 -45.00 -18.66
C ARG A 13 -21.02 -44.27 -17.39
N PHE A 14 -20.60 -43.02 -17.22
CA PHE A 14 -21.02 -42.20 -16.08
C PHE A 14 -22.52 -41.83 -16.15
N HIS A 15 -23.03 -41.59 -17.37
CA HIS A 15 -24.45 -41.29 -17.58
C HIS A 15 -25.37 -42.51 -17.41
N GLN A 16 -24.88 -43.73 -17.69
CA GLN A 16 -25.60 -44.98 -17.37
C GLN A 16 -25.59 -45.31 -15.87
N TRP A 17 -24.55 -44.92 -15.14
CA TRP A 17 -24.48 -45.13 -13.69
C TRP A 17 -25.44 -44.22 -12.91
N LEU A 18 -25.57 -42.94 -13.30
CA LEU A 18 -26.49 -41.98 -12.66
C LEU A 18 -27.98 -42.31 -12.88
N ASN A 19 -28.33 -42.96 -14.00
CA ASN A 19 -29.72 -43.28 -14.35
C ASN A 19 -30.20 -44.65 -13.85
N ALA A 20 -29.33 -45.46 -13.24
CA ALA A 20 -29.71 -46.75 -12.66
C ALA A 20 -30.18 -46.56 -11.20
N GLY A 21 -31.41 -46.09 -11.04
CA GLY A 21 -32.04 -45.85 -9.74
C GLY A 21 -31.93 -47.06 -8.79
N ARG A 22 -31.21 -46.87 -7.68
CA ARG A 22 -31.26 -47.74 -6.49
C ARG A 22 -31.32 -46.86 -5.23
N PRO A 23 -32.31 -47.06 -4.35
CA PRO A 23 -32.45 -46.26 -3.15
C PRO A 23 -31.53 -46.80 -2.04
N GLY A 24 -30.81 -45.90 -1.38
CA GLY A 24 -30.19 -46.14 -0.08
C GLY A 24 -28.78 -46.73 -0.12
N VAL A 25 -27.77 -45.92 -0.45
CA VAL A 25 -26.40 -46.09 0.05
C VAL A 25 -25.79 -44.69 0.19
N HIS A 26 -25.49 -44.26 1.41
CA HIS A 26 -24.63 -43.12 1.69
C HIS A 26 -23.22 -43.43 1.17
N GLN A 27 -22.67 -42.58 0.30
CA GLN A 27 -21.27 -42.67 -0.12
C GLN A 27 -20.58 -41.32 0.09
N GLU A 28 -19.79 -41.26 1.17
CA GLU A 28 -18.51 -40.56 1.16
C GLU A 28 -17.58 -41.27 0.18
N LEU A 29 -17.00 -40.52 -0.76
CA LEU A 29 -15.82 -40.93 -1.52
C LEU A 29 -15.03 -39.68 -1.95
N ILE A 30 -14.18 -39.25 -1.01
CA ILE A 30 -12.80 -38.81 -1.13
C ILE A 30 -12.36 -38.28 -2.51
N LEU A 31 -12.27 -36.95 -2.61
CA LEU A 31 -11.31 -36.22 -3.43
C LEU A 31 -10.34 -35.50 -2.47
N SER A 32 -9.16 -36.08 -2.22
CA SER A 32 -8.05 -35.32 -1.61
C SER A 32 -7.49 -34.42 -2.72
N SER A 33 -7.50 -33.09 -2.63
CA SER A 33 -6.87 -32.30 -1.58
C SER A 33 -7.43 -30.87 -1.67
N TYR A 34 -8.38 -30.55 -0.79
CA TYR A 34 -8.85 -29.19 -0.52
C TYR A 34 -9.17 -29.11 0.97
N HIS A 35 -8.71 -28.05 1.64
CA HIS A 35 -8.91 -27.82 3.07
C HIS A 35 -10.40 -27.91 3.47
N HIS A 36 -10.70 -28.79 4.44
CA HIS A 36 -12.00 -28.84 5.09
C HIS A 36 -12.11 -27.69 6.10
N VAL A 37 -12.97 -26.71 5.81
CA VAL A 37 -13.56 -25.82 6.83
C VAL A 37 -14.97 -26.33 7.08
N GLY A 38 -15.16 -27.05 8.19
CA GLY A 38 -16.49 -27.43 8.67
C GLY A 38 -17.07 -26.31 9.53
N ILE A 39 -18.18 -25.71 9.09
CA ILE A 39 -18.96 -24.78 9.92
C ILE A 39 -19.89 -25.61 10.80
N ALA A 40 -19.65 -25.63 12.10
CA ALA A 40 -20.59 -26.18 13.08
C ALA A 40 -21.35 -25.03 13.75
N THR A 41 -22.67 -24.96 13.53
CA THR A 41 -23.57 -24.12 14.33
C THR A 41 -24.41 -25.02 15.23
N GLN A 42 -24.27 -24.91 16.55
CA GLN A 42 -25.22 -25.50 17.50
C GLN A 42 -26.04 -24.42 18.20
N PRO A 43 -27.36 -24.63 18.40
CA PRO A 43 -28.17 -23.77 19.25
C PRO A 43 -27.93 -24.09 20.73
N GLN A 44 -27.78 -23.03 21.50
CA GLN A 44 -27.54 -22.96 22.94
C GLN A 44 -28.45 -23.92 23.75
N LYS A 45 -27.86 -24.91 24.44
CA LYS A 45 -28.41 -25.55 25.65
C LYS A 45 -27.31 -26.26 26.45
N ASP A 46 -27.33 -26.01 27.76
CA ASP A 46 -26.59 -26.64 28.85
C ASP A 46 -25.07 -26.41 28.98
N THR A 47 -24.76 -25.44 29.84
CA THR A 47 -23.48 -25.26 30.53
C THR A 47 -23.28 -26.34 31.60
N THR A 48 -22.69 -27.50 31.26
CA THR A 48 -21.88 -28.34 32.19
C THR A 48 -21.32 -29.59 31.51
N THR A 49 -20.31 -29.46 30.63
CA THR A 49 -19.28 -30.50 30.36
C THR A 49 -18.27 -30.01 29.33
N LEU A 50 -17.27 -29.22 29.75
CA LEU A 50 -16.06 -29.00 28.95
C LEU A 50 -14.83 -29.05 29.86
N SER A 51 -14.48 -30.25 30.28
CA SER A 51 -13.12 -30.56 30.71
C SER A 51 -12.71 -31.85 30.01
N LYS A 52 -11.70 -31.74 29.14
CA LYS A 52 -11.09 -32.77 28.27
C LYS A 52 -11.67 -32.85 26.85
N MET A 53 -11.18 -31.98 25.98
CA MET A 53 -10.93 -32.29 24.58
C MET A 53 -9.54 -31.73 24.22
N ASP A 54 -8.80 -32.53 23.45
CA ASP A 54 -7.37 -32.39 23.15
C ASP A 54 -7.02 -31.11 22.38
N ARG A 55 -5.78 -30.64 22.56
CA ARG A 55 -5.23 -29.40 21.98
C ARG A 55 -4.46 -29.68 20.68
N ASP A 56 -5.11 -30.17 19.63
CA ASP A 56 -4.40 -30.42 18.35
C ASP A 56 -5.23 -30.15 17.08
N ASP A 57 -6.29 -29.33 17.12
CA ASP A 57 -7.02 -28.92 15.91
C ASP A 57 -7.01 -27.40 15.70
N ASP A 58 -6.57 -26.98 14.50
CA ASP A 58 -6.55 -25.60 13.99
C ASP A 58 -7.97 -25.04 13.80
N TYR A 59 -8.57 -24.54 14.88
CA TYR A 59 -9.81 -23.76 14.82
C TYR A 59 -9.61 -22.34 15.36
N VAL A 60 -10.08 -21.35 14.61
CA VAL A 60 -10.23 -19.97 15.09
C VAL A 60 -11.56 -19.89 15.84
N ILE A 61 -11.48 -19.69 17.16
CA ILE A 61 -12.66 -19.38 17.98
C ILE A 61 -13.01 -17.91 17.75
N ILE A 62 -14.11 -17.65 17.04
CA ILE A 62 -14.72 -16.32 16.99
C ILE A 62 -15.57 -16.18 18.25
N SER A 63 -15.18 -15.30 19.17
CA SER A 63 -16.03 -14.95 20.30
C SER A 63 -17.29 -14.23 19.81
N HIS A 64 -18.44 -14.66 20.31
CA HIS A 64 -19.76 -14.16 19.92
C HIS A 64 -19.99 -12.67 20.26
N ASP A 65 -19.05 -12.02 20.96
CA ASP A 65 -19.07 -10.59 21.29
C ASP A 65 -18.86 -9.68 20.06
N ASP A 66 -18.27 -10.19 18.97
CA ASP A 66 -18.13 -9.46 17.69
C ASP A 66 -19.41 -9.49 16.83
N ALA A 67 -20.41 -10.29 17.20
CA ALA A 67 -21.64 -10.44 16.42
C ALA A 67 -22.66 -9.31 16.67
N ASP A 68 -22.54 -8.57 17.79
CA ASP A 68 -23.54 -7.58 18.23
C ASP A 68 -23.21 -6.11 17.84
N LEU A 69 -22.08 -5.87 17.16
CA LEU A 69 -21.75 -4.56 16.57
C LEU A 69 -22.30 -4.37 15.13
N ARG A 70 -23.11 -5.32 14.64
CA ARG A 70 -23.59 -5.40 13.25
C ARG A 70 -24.65 -4.36 12.85
N ALA A 71 -25.09 -3.50 13.76
CA ALA A 71 -25.88 -2.32 13.41
C ALA A 71 -24.98 -1.07 13.47
N SER A 72 -24.03 -0.97 12.54
CA SER A 72 -23.41 0.34 12.27
C SER A 72 -24.51 1.21 11.65
N PRO A 73 -24.88 2.36 12.26
CA PRO A 73 -25.88 3.24 11.67
C PRO A 73 -25.44 3.64 10.26
N GLU A 74 -26.43 3.77 9.37
CA GLU A 74 -26.29 4.31 8.01
C GLU A 74 -25.31 5.50 7.98
N PRO A 75 -24.48 5.64 6.92
CA PRO A 75 -23.44 6.66 6.84
C PRO A 75 -24.06 8.06 6.96
N THR A 76 -23.92 8.66 8.15
CA THR A 76 -24.76 9.76 8.64
C THR A 76 -24.63 11.03 7.81
N TYR A 77 -23.45 11.26 7.22
CA TYR A 77 -23.13 12.47 6.48
C TYR A 77 -23.01 12.26 4.97
N LEU A 78 -23.34 11.06 4.45
CA LEU A 78 -23.02 10.70 3.07
C LEU A 78 -23.66 11.64 2.04
N SER A 79 -24.90 12.06 2.27
CA SER A 79 -25.64 12.95 1.37
C SER A 79 -25.02 14.35 1.32
N GLU A 80 -24.69 14.92 2.48
CA GLU A 80 -24.08 16.24 2.61
C GLU A 80 -22.66 16.26 2.05
N ILE A 81 -21.86 15.22 2.34
CA ILE A 81 -20.52 15.04 1.76
C ILE A 81 -20.63 14.99 0.24
N SER A 82 -21.53 14.15 -0.28
CA SER A 82 -21.69 13.98 -1.73
C SER A 82 -22.08 15.30 -2.39
N SER A 83 -23.09 15.98 -1.85
CA SER A 83 -23.57 17.26 -2.36
C SER A 83 -22.45 18.32 -2.37
N TYR A 84 -21.64 18.39 -1.31
CA TYR A 84 -20.53 19.32 -1.23
C TYR A 84 -19.44 18.99 -2.27
N ILE A 85 -18.98 17.73 -2.33
CA ILE A 85 -17.93 17.31 -3.28
C ILE A 85 -18.39 17.50 -4.73
N ASP A 86 -19.65 17.18 -5.04
CA ASP A 86 -20.21 17.37 -6.38
C ASP A 86 -20.27 18.87 -6.74
N SER A 87 -20.52 19.76 -5.77
CA SER A 87 -20.51 21.20 -5.99
C SER A 87 -19.12 21.78 -6.31
N ILE A 88 -18.04 21.20 -5.77
CA ILE A 88 -16.66 21.67 -6.02
C ILE A 88 -15.99 20.96 -7.20
N ALA A 89 -16.54 19.85 -7.69
CA ALA A 89 -15.96 19.02 -8.74
C ALA A 89 -15.59 19.81 -10.02
N GLY A 90 -16.42 20.80 -10.39
CA GLY A 90 -16.16 21.67 -11.54
C GLY A 90 -14.93 22.56 -11.37
N SER A 91 -14.67 23.04 -10.15
CA SER A 91 -13.51 23.89 -9.83
C SER A 91 -12.22 23.09 -9.59
N LEU A 92 -12.36 21.84 -9.12
CA LEU A 92 -11.22 20.95 -8.85
C LEU A 92 -10.71 20.25 -10.12
N TRP A 93 -11.57 20.01 -11.10
CA TRP A 93 -11.18 19.37 -12.37
C TRP A 93 -10.04 20.10 -13.12
N PRO A 94 -10.06 21.44 -13.29
CA PRO A 94 -8.93 22.18 -13.86
C PRO A 94 -7.62 21.99 -13.09
N VAL A 95 -7.67 21.87 -11.76
CA VAL A 95 -6.47 21.62 -10.93
C VAL A 95 -5.92 20.23 -11.22
N ASN A 96 -6.78 19.20 -11.21
CA ASN A 96 -6.42 17.83 -11.60
C ASN A 96 -5.76 17.80 -12.99
N LYS A 97 -6.37 18.48 -13.97
CA LYS A 97 -5.84 18.56 -15.34
C LYS A 97 -4.51 19.30 -15.41
N LYS A 98 -4.34 20.39 -14.66
CA LYS A 98 -3.07 21.11 -14.61
C LYS A 98 -1.92 20.22 -14.11
N ILE A 99 -2.14 19.46 -13.03
CA ILE A 99 -1.16 18.50 -12.49
C ILE A 99 -0.89 17.38 -13.51
N HIS A 100 -1.95 16.81 -14.09
CA HIS A 100 -1.83 15.71 -15.05
C HIS A 100 -1.03 16.13 -16.30
N ASP A 101 -1.38 17.27 -16.90
CA ASP A 101 -0.87 17.74 -18.20
C ASP A 101 0.53 18.35 -18.12
N HIS A 102 1.01 18.63 -16.90
CA HIS A 102 2.35 19.16 -16.63
C HIS A 102 3.08 18.25 -15.62
N PRO A 103 3.42 17.01 -16.00
CA PRO A 103 4.09 16.08 -15.10
C PRO A 103 5.45 16.62 -14.70
N GLU A 104 5.70 16.66 -13.39
CA GLU A 104 6.94 17.15 -12.80
C GLU A 104 7.53 16.09 -11.86
N LEU A 105 8.85 15.92 -11.91
CA LEU A 105 9.55 14.86 -11.18
C LEU A 105 9.68 15.19 -9.69
N ASN A 106 10.08 14.17 -8.93
CA ASN A 106 10.35 14.27 -7.50
C ASN A 106 11.19 15.52 -7.11
N TYR A 107 10.70 16.29 -6.14
CA TYR A 107 11.24 17.58 -5.67
C TYR A 107 11.30 18.71 -6.71
N LYS A 108 10.60 18.56 -7.83
CA LYS A 108 10.51 19.54 -8.92
C LYS A 108 9.06 19.84 -9.31
N GLU A 109 8.11 19.45 -8.47
CA GLU A 109 6.65 19.58 -8.64
C GLU A 109 6.14 21.01 -8.43
N TYR A 110 6.79 22.01 -9.02
CA TYR A 110 6.49 23.43 -8.77
C TYR A 110 5.15 23.87 -9.36
N ILE A 111 4.78 23.43 -10.56
CA ILE A 111 3.49 23.72 -11.20
C ILE A 111 2.37 23.04 -10.42
N ALA A 112 2.55 21.78 -10.02
CA ALA A 112 1.57 21.05 -9.22
C ALA A 112 1.39 21.68 -7.83
N HIS A 113 2.50 22.00 -7.15
CA HIS A 113 2.51 22.73 -5.89
C HIS A 113 1.78 24.07 -6.01
N GLU A 114 2.12 24.89 -7.02
CA GLU A 114 1.48 26.19 -7.23
C GLU A 114 -0.02 26.06 -7.47
N ALA A 115 -0.44 25.09 -8.31
CA ALA A 115 -1.85 24.85 -8.59
C ALA A 115 -2.65 24.51 -7.33
N LEU A 116 -2.13 23.60 -6.51
CA LEU A 116 -2.77 23.15 -5.27
C LEU A 116 -2.77 24.24 -4.19
N VAL A 117 -1.65 24.95 -4.00
CA VAL A 117 -1.53 26.03 -3.02
C VAL A 117 -2.49 27.17 -3.38
N ASN A 118 -2.51 27.62 -4.64
CA ASN A 118 -3.40 28.69 -5.07
C ASN A 118 -4.87 28.28 -4.93
N PHE A 119 -5.21 27.03 -5.28
CA PHE A 119 -6.56 26.51 -5.08
C PHE A 119 -6.94 26.54 -3.60
N MET A 120 -6.10 26.05 -2.71
CA MET A 120 -6.37 26.03 -1.27
C MET A 120 -6.41 27.43 -0.63
N GLN A 121 -5.60 28.37 -1.09
CA GLN A 121 -5.64 29.77 -0.65
C GLN A 121 -6.95 30.47 -0.99
N SER A 122 -7.65 30.02 -2.04
CA SER A 122 -8.97 30.55 -2.41
C SER A 122 -10.13 30.00 -1.56
N GLN A 123 -9.87 29.03 -0.67
CA GLN A 123 -10.91 28.37 0.12
C GLN A 123 -11.13 29.08 1.45
N ASP A 124 -12.37 29.46 1.72
CA ASP A 124 -12.74 30.16 2.96
C ASP A 124 -12.46 29.31 4.21
N GLY A 125 -11.82 29.93 5.21
CA GLY A 125 -11.54 29.30 6.51
C GLY A 125 -10.28 28.43 6.55
N TRP A 126 -9.55 28.29 5.44
CA TRP A 126 -8.29 27.56 5.37
C TRP A 126 -7.08 28.48 5.53
N LYS A 127 -6.09 28.03 6.30
CA LYS A 127 -4.77 28.67 6.38
C LYS A 127 -3.76 27.82 5.63
N THR A 128 -3.27 28.33 4.51
CA THR A 128 -2.34 27.64 3.61
C THR A 128 -0.91 28.15 3.77
N PHE A 129 0.04 27.21 3.83
CA PHE A 129 1.46 27.44 4.02
C PHE A 129 2.22 26.74 2.89
N PRO A 130 2.80 27.49 1.92
CA PRO A 130 3.69 26.93 0.92
C PRO A 130 5.07 26.61 1.51
N SER A 131 5.81 25.72 0.84
CA SER A 131 7.22 25.41 1.10
C SER A 131 7.55 25.15 2.58
N ILE A 132 6.89 24.15 3.15
CA ILE A 132 6.97 23.83 4.59
C ILE A 132 8.15 22.92 4.92
N TYR A 133 8.57 22.95 6.19
CA TYR A 133 9.58 22.03 6.74
C TYR A 133 10.82 21.91 5.85
N GLY A 134 11.29 22.98 5.21
CA GLY A 134 12.48 22.99 4.36
C GLY A 134 12.40 22.15 3.08
N LEU A 135 11.20 21.83 2.59
CA LEU A 135 10.97 21.21 1.29
C LEU A 135 10.25 22.23 0.39
N GLU A 136 10.83 22.56 -0.76
CA GLU A 136 10.34 23.65 -1.60
C GLU A 136 8.92 23.40 -2.14
N THR A 137 8.62 22.15 -2.51
CA THR A 137 7.34 21.74 -3.12
C THR A 137 6.40 21.07 -2.12
N ALA A 138 6.76 20.96 -0.83
CA ALA A 138 5.82 20.54 0.20
C ALA A 138 4.97 21.73 0.66
N TRP A 139 3.70 21.50 0.94
CA TRP A 139 2.79 22.54 1.43
C TRP A 139 1.82 21.98 2.47
N MET A 140 1.15 22.86 3.20
CA MET A 140 0.13 22.48 4.17
C MET A 140 -1.05 23.43 4.13
N ALA A 141 -2.27 22.92 4.24
CA ALA A 141 -3.45 23.73 4.51
C ALA A 141 -4.15 23.23 5.76
N VAL A 142 -4.53 24.15 6.66
CA VAL A 142 -5.15 23.84 7.95
C VAL A 142 -6.50 24.52 8.05
N TYR A 143 -7.54 23.72 8.32
CA TYR A 143 -8.81 24.19 8.85
C TYR A 143 -8.88 23.86 10.34
N ASP A 144 -9.00 24.88 11.17
CA ASP A 144 -9.08 24.75 12.63
C ASP A 144 -10.42 25.29 13.12
N SER A 145 -11.23 24.44 13.74
CA SER A 145 -12.51 24.85 14.33
C SER A 145 -12.37 25.79 15.53
N GLY A 146 -11.13 25.98 16.03
CA GLY A 146 -10.83 26.73 17.25
C GLY A 146 -11.22 26.00 18.53
N ARG A 147 -11.77 24.78 18.44
CA ARG A 147 -12.20 23.96 19.57
C ARG A 147 -11.42 22.66 19.62
N LYS A 148 -11.04 22.26 20.84
CA LYS A 148 -10.29 21.04 21.10
C LYS A 148 -11.09 19.82 20.64
N GLY A 149 -10.50 19.04 19.74
CA GLY A 149 -11.05 17.80 19.19
C GLY A 149 -9.99 17.05 18.37
N PRO A 150 -10.36 15.95 17.70
CA PRO A 150 -9.43 15.17 16.87
C PRO A 150 -8.80 15.98 15.74
N VAL A 151 -7.59 15.61 15.34
CA VAL A 151 -6.87 16.17 14.18
C VAL A 151 -6.74 15.10 13.11
N VAL A 152 -7.50 15.25 12.02
CA VAL A 152 -7.43 14.34 10.87
C VAL A 152 -6.62 15.00 9.77
N SER A 153 -5.71 14.24 9.15
CA SER A 153 -4.91 14.71 8.03
C SER A 153 -5.15 13.91 6.75
N PHE A 154 -4.92 14.56 5.61
CA PHE A 154 -4.97 13.98 4.28
C PHE A 154 -3.64 14.24 3.57
N ASN A 155 -3.00 13.20 3.05
CA ASN A 155 -1.78 13.35 2.27
C ASN A 155 -2.12 13.52 0.78
N VAL A 156 -1.43 14.46 0.14
CA VAL A 156 -1.66 14.90 -1.24
C VAL A 156 -0.35 14.73 -2.00
N GLU A 157 -0.20 13.62 -2.72
CA GLU A 157 0.94 13.39 -3.62
C GLU A 157 0.75 14.13 -4.95
N MET A 158 1.85 14.54 -5.59
CA MET A 158 1.76 15.28 -6.85
C MET A 158 2.99 15.17 -7.77
N ASP A 159 3.94 14.30 -7.48
CA ASP A 159 5.07 14.01 -8.37
C ASP A 159 4.70 13.03 -9.49
N ALA A 160 5.46 13.08 -10.58
CA ALA A 160 5.29 12.26 -11.76
C ALA A 160 6.54 11.42 -12.05
N LEU A 161 6.41 10.52 -13.02
CA LEU A 161 7.44 9.55 -13.39
C LEU A 161 8.23 10.00 -14.63
N VAL A 162 9.52 9.64 -14.65
CA VAL A 162 10.44 9.95 -15.76
C VAL A 162 9.96 9.30 -17.06
N GLY A 163 9.70 10.12 -18.07
CA GLY A 163 9.39 9.67 -19.43
C GLY A 163 7.95 9.18 -19.67
N ILE A 164 7.16 8.95 -18.62
CA ILE A 164 5.80 8.39 -18.72
C ILE A 164 4.73 9.24 -18.03
N GLY A 165 5.09 10.41 -17.48
CA GLY A 165 4.13 11.37 -16.93
C GLY A 165 3.49 10.89 -15.63
N ASN A 166 2.22 11.27 -15.40
CA ASN A 166 1.45 10.88 -14.21
C ASN A 166 0.95 9.41 -14.28
N ALA A 167 1.84 8.47 -14.63
CA ALA A 167 1.54 7.05 -14.77
C ALA A 167 1.33 6.32 -13.43
N CYS A 168 1.39 7.02 -12.29
CA CYS A 168 0.95 6.50 -10.99
C CYS A 168 -0.37 7.14 -10.50
N GLY A 169 -0.90 8.12 -11.26
CA GLY A 169 -2.16 8.77 -10.96
C GLY A 169 -2.14 9.74 -9.78
N HIS A 170 -0.99 10.33 -9.45
CA HIS A 170 -0.84 11.27 -8.33
C HIS A 170 -1.75 12.50 -8.45
N ASN A 171 -2.14 12.90 -9.67
CA ASN A 171 -3.17 13.91 -9.88
C ASN A 171 -4.54 13.53 -9.26
N LEU A 172 -4.90 12.24 -9.30
CA LEU A 172 -6.13 11.72 -8.70
C LEU A 172 -5.99 11.58 -7.18
N ILE A 173 -4.82 11.17 -6.69
CA ILE A 173 -4.50 11.15 -5.25
C ILE A 173 -4.69 12.54 -4.65
N ALA A 174 -4.07 13.55 -5.29
CA ALA A 174 -4.21 14.94 -4.87
C ALA A 174 -5.67 15.38 -4.82
N SER A 175 -6.42 15.08 -5.89
CA SER A 175 -7.82 15.48 -6.02
C SER A 175 -8.72 14.82 -4.97
N ALA A 176 -8.55 13.52 -4.71
CA ALA A 176 -9.33 12.79 -3.71
C ALA A 176 -9.10 13.36 -2.31
N SER A 177 -7.83 13.57 -1.93
CA SER A 177 -7.46 14.11 -0.63
C SER A 177 -7.91 15.57 -0.45
N VAL A 178 -7.79 16.41 -1.49
CA VAL A 178 -8.30 17.79 -1.49
C VAL A 178 -9.83 17.82 -1.32
N ALA A 179 -10.56 17.03 -2.12
CA ALA A 179 -12.02 16.95 -2.00
C ALA A 179 -12.44 16.47 -0.61
N ALA A 180 -11.76 15.45 -0.08
CA ALA A 180 -12.06 14.90 1.24
C ALA A 180 -11.85 15.93 2.35
N GLY A 181 -10.68 16.58 2.37
CA GLY A 181 -10.34 17.60 3.37
C GLY A 181 -11.32 18.78 3.36
N LEU A 182 -11.67 19.29 2.17
CA LEU A 182 -12.64 20.37 2.01
C LEU A 182 -14.03 19.98 2.51
N ALA A 183 -14.53 18.79 2.16
CA ALA A 183 -15.81 18.30 2.63
C ALA A 183 -15.85 18.11 4.16
N THR A 184 -14.78 17.55 4.74
CA THR A 184 -14.63 17.43 6.20
C THR A 184 -14.71 18.81 6.86
N ALA A 185 -13.94 19.80 6.39
CA ALA A 185 -13.96 21.15 6.97
C ALA A 185 -15.32 21.85 6.82
N ALA A 186 -15.98 21.71 5.67
CA ALA A 186 -17.29 22.28 5.42
C ALA A 186 -18.34 21.76 6.41
N LEU A 187 -18.33 20.44 6.65
CA LEU A 187 -19.26 19.80 7.58
C LEU A 187 -18.86 20.06 9.04
N MET A 188 -17.56 20.18 9.35
CA MET A 188 -17.11 20.67 10.65
C MET A 188 -17.66 22.07 10.96
N LYS A 189 -17.66 22.96 9.97
CA LYS A 189 -18.25 24.31 10.09
C LYS A 189 -19.76 24.24 10.29
N GLN A 190 -20.47 23.54 9.39
CA GLN A 190 -21.92 23.44 9.37
C GLN A 190 -22.48 22.82 10.66
N GLN A 191 -21.87 21.75 11.13
CA GLN A 191 -22.33 20.99 12.30
C GLN A 191 -21.68 21.48 13.61
N SER A 192 -20.84 22.52 13.53
CA SER A 192 -20.04 22.98 14.66
C SER A 192 -19.32 21.80 15.34
N LEU A 193 -18.52 21.05 14.59
CA LEU A 193 -17.66 19.97 15.12
C LEU A 193 -16.31 20.52 15.62
N PRO A 194 -15.79 20.03 16.76
CA PRO A 194 -14.47 20.40 17.24
C PRO A 194 -13.36 19.66 16.48
N GLY A 195 -12.11 20.12 16.59
CA GLY A 195 -10.95 19.50 15.95
C GLY A 195 -10.42 20.26 14.75
N LYS A 196 -9.60 19.58 13.95
CA LYS A 196 -8.91 20.14 12.77
C LYS A 196 -8.90 19.17 11.59
N ALA A 197 -8.94 19.72 10.38
CA ALA A 197 -8.62 19.02 9.14
C ALA A 197 -7.35 19.62 8.55
N ILE A 198 -6.38 18.79 8.17
CA ILE A 198 -5.09 19.23 7.63
C ILE A 198 -4.83 18.52 6.31
N LEU A 199 -4.44 19.26 5.27
CA LEU A 199 -3.86 18.67 4.06
C LEU A 199 -2.36 18.89 4.09
N PHE A 200 -1.61 17.82 3.84
CA PHE A 200 -0.18 17.90 3.57
C PHE A 200 0.07 17.61 2.09
N GLY A 201 0.62 18.57 1.37
CA GLY A 201 1.24 18.36 0.07
C GLY A 201 2.57 17.64 0.26
N THR A 202 2.64 16.39 -0.19
CA THR A 202 3.74 15.46 0.10
C THR A 202 4.50 15.11 -1.17
N PRO A 203 5.65 15.77 -1.45
CA PRO A 203 6.36 15.61 -2.72
C PRO A 203 7.08 14.27 -2.81
N ALA A 204 7.55 13.93 -4.01
CA ALA A 204 8.60 12.95 -4.21
C ALA A 204 8.34 11.54 -3.67
N GLU A 205 7.12 11.02 -3.77
CA GLU A 205 6.87 9.62 -3.38
C GLU A 205 7.60 8.63 -4.32
N GLU A 206 7.77 8.97 -5.60
CA GLU A 206 8.42 8.12 -6.61
C GLU A 206 9.96 8.24 -6.54
N GLY A 207 10.54 7.93 -5.38
CA GLY A 207 12.00 7.87 -5.21
C GLY A 207 12.58 8.69 -4.06
N GLY A 208 11.90 9.76 -3.64
CA GLY A 208 12.47 10.74 -2.71
C GLY A 208 12.06 10.57 -1.24
N GLY A 209 10.88 10.01 -0.98
CA GLY A 209 10.35 9.83 0.37
C GLY A 209 10.01 11.17 1.03
N GLY A 210 9.22 12.02 0.37
CA GLY A 210 8.85 13.32 0.94
C GLY A 210 8.11 13.21 2.27
N LYS A 211 7.23 12.22 2.47
CA LYS A 211 6.55 12.00 3.75
C LYS A 211 7.54 11.63 4.84
N ILE A 212 8.55 10.83 4.54
CA ILE A 212 9.62 10.48 5.49
C ILE A 212 10.37 11.74 5.93
N LYS A 213 10.72 12.63 4.99
CA LYS A 213 11.36 13.91 5.33
C LYS A 213 10.43 14.80 6.17
N LEU A 214 9.13 14.82 5.88
CA LEU A 214 8.14 15.56 6.68
C LEU A 214 8.00 14.99 8.10
N ILE A 215 7.94 13.66 8.25
CA ILE A 215 7.95 12.95 9.55
C ILE A 215 9.19 13.36 10.35
N GLN A 216 10.38 13.20 9.76
CA GLN A 216 11.65 13.51 10.41
C GLN A 216 11.76 14.97 10.86
N ARG A 217 11.11 15.89 10.14
CA ARG A 217 11.09 17.32 10.43
C ARG A 217 9.93 17.75 11.32
N GLY A 218 9.10 16.81 11.77
CA GLY A 218 8.08 17.04 12.78
C GLY A 218 6.68 17.33 12.24
N ALA A 219 6.42 17.28 10.93
CA ALA A 219 5.16 17.77 10.34
C ALA A 219 3.89 17.20 11.00
N TYR A 220 3.81 15.88 11.14
CA TYR A 220 2.65 15.22 11.76
C TYR A 220 2.62 15.43 13.29
N LYS A 221 3.79 15.44 13.94
CA LYS A 221 3.93 15.59 15.40
C LYS A 221 3.62 17.01 15.88
N ASP A 222 4.14 18.03 15.20
CA ASP A 222 3.97 19.44 15.53
C ASP A 222 2.49 19.86 15.45
N HIS A 223 1.76 19.22 14.53
CA HIS A 223 0.32 19.41 14.36
C HIS A 223 -0.54 18.45 15.18
N ARG A 224 0.07 17.51 15.91
CA ARG A 224 -0.61 16.49 16.73
C ARG A 224 -1.67 15.73 15.94
N VAL A 225 -1.30 15.28 14.76
CA VAL A 225 -2.17 14.49 13.90
C VAL A 225 -2.55 13.20 14.60
N ASP A 226 -3.85 12.90 14.64
CA ASP A 226 -4.40 11.71 15.27
C ASP A 226 -4.60 10.57 14.27
N VAL A 227 -4.94 10.90 13.02
CA VAL A 227 -5.18 9.97 11.92
C VAL A 227 -4.69 10.59 10.61
N SER A 228 -4.08 9.78 9.74
CA SER A 228 -3.74 10.14 8.36
C SER A 228 -4.52 9.30 7.36
N LEU A 229 -5.15 9.97 6.38
CA LEU A 229 -5.98 9.34 5.35
C LEU A 229 -5.41 9.64 3.97
N MET A 230 -5.48 8.67 3.07
CA MET A 230 -5.03 8.79 1.68
C MET A 230 -5.69 7.71 0.81
N SER A 231 -5.73 7.93 -0.49
CA SER A 231 -6.16 6.93 -1.49
C SER A 231 -5.17 6.82 -2.63
N HIS A 232 -5.22 5.71 -3.37
CA HIS A 232 -4.41 5.46 -4.55
C HIS A 232 -5.25 4.88 -5.69
N PRO A 233 -5.14 5.41 -6.92
CA PRO A 233 -5.79 4.81 -8.09
C PRO A 233 -5.06 3.54 -8.54
N GLY A 234 -5.80 2.57 -9.06
CA GLY A 234 -5.24 1.37 -9.67
C GLY A 234 -6.19 0.77 -10.69
N ILE A 235 -5.83 -0.40 -11.20
CA ILE A 235 -6.70 -1.22 -12.06
C ILE A 235 -7.22 -2.49 -11.36
N THR A 236 -6.87 -2.66 -10.09
CA THR A 236 -7.30 -3.77 -9.24
C THR A 236 -8.62 -3.44 -8.55
N TYR A 237 -9.12 -4.37 -7.73
CA TYR A 237 -10.31 -4.17 -6.91
C TYR A 237 -10.18 -2.95 -6.00
N ASP A 238 -11.30 -2.24 -5.80
CA ASP A 238 -11.42 -1.28 -4.70
C ASP A 238 -11.19 -2.00 -3.36
N CYS A 239 -10.45 -1.38 -2.45
CA CYS A 239 -10.15 -1.96 -1.14
C CYS A 239 -9.94 -0.86 -0.08
N ALA A 240 -10.35 -1.14 1.15
CA ALA A 240 -10.11 -0.25 2.28
C ALA A 240 -8.80 -0.60 3.01
N LEU A 241 -8.41 -1.88 2.96
CA LEU A 241 -7.22 -2.42 3.60
C LEU A 241 -6.07 -2.64 2.62
N MET A 242 -5.63 -1.58 1.93
CA MET A 242 -4.45 -1.69 1.07
C MET A 242 -3.19 -1.86 1.91
N ARG A 243 -2.45 -2.95 1.65
CA ARG A 243 -1.18 -3.27 2.29
C ARG A 243 -0.08 -3.27 1.24
N THR A 244 0.99 -2.53 1.48
CA THR A 244 2.16 -2.44 0.59
C THR A 244 3.33 -3.20 1.19
N THR A 245 4.41 -3.38 0.43
CA THR A 245 5.64 -4.06 0.89
C THR A 245 6.68 -3.07 1.40
N ALA A 246 7.50 -3.50 2.36
CA ALA A 246 8.68 -2.78 2.77
C ALA A 246 9.79 -2.96 1.73
N TYR A 247 10.62 -1.93 1.55
CA TYR A 247 11.63 -1.87 0.51
C TYR A 247 12.88 -1.14 0.98
N THR A 248 14.06 -1.62 0.59
CA THR A 248 15.33 -0.88 0.70
C THR A 248 16.12 -1.03 -0.59
N ARG A 249 16.72 0.07 -1.05
CA ARG A 249 17.62 0.17 -2.20
C ARG A 249 18.96 0.72 -1.73
N PHE A 250 20.05 0.13 -2.17
CA PHE A 250 21.38 0.50 -1.74
C PHE A 250 22.42 0.26 -2.84
N LYS A 251 23.50 1.03 -2.79
CA LYS A 251 24.69 0.84 -3.61
C LYS A 251 25.69 -0.01 -2.83
N VAL A 252 26.35 -0.92 -3.53
CA VAL A 252 27.45 -1.74 -3.01
C VAL A 252 28.70 -1.40 -3.80
N GLU A 253 29.79 -1.14 -3.09
CA GLU A 253 31.09 -0.82 -3.66
C GLU A 253 32.17 -1.69 -3.03
N TYR A 254 33.01 -2.27 -3.87
CA TYR A 254 34.23 -2.94 -3.47
C TYR A 254 35.45 -2.16 -3.90
N PHE A 255 36.41 -1.99 -3.00
CA PHE A 255 37.68 -1.33 -3.24
C PHE A 255 38.81 -2.32 -3.00
N GLY A 256 39.62 -2.52 -4.02
CA GLY A 256 40.77 -3.42 -4.04
C GLY A 256 42.06 -2.70 -4.42
N ARG A 257 42.91 -3.38 -5.18
CA ARG A 257 44.22 -2.87 -5.60
C ARG A 257 44.59 -3.44 -6.96
N GLU A 258 44.99 -2.55 -7.87
CA GLU A 258 45.39 -2.95 -9.22
C GLU A 258 46.71 -3.74 -9.18
N ALA A 259 46.83 -4.66 -10.13
CA ALA A 259 48.07 -5.36 -10.45
C ALA A 259 47.99 -5.88 -11.89
N HIS A 260 49.13 -6.19 -12.49
CA HIS A 260 49.15 -6.79 -13.81
C HIS A 260 48.62 -8.23 -13.73
N ALA A 261 47.46 -8.51 -14.34
CA ALA A 261 46.74 -9.77 -14.14
C ALA A 261 47.56 -11.02 -14.48
N ALA A 262 48.40 -10.96 -15.52
CA ALA A 262 49.26 -12.09 -15.91
C ALA A 262 50.63 -12.13 -15.22
N ALA A 263 51.19 -10.99 -14.81
CA ALA A 263 52.59 -10.89 -14.43
C ALA A 263 52.80 -10.89 -12.92
N SER A 264 51.86 -10.33 -12.16
CA SER A 264 51.96 -10.23 -10.70
C SER A 264 50.58 -10.15 -10.01
N PRO A 265 49.64 -11.07 -10.32
CA PRO A 265 48.29 -11.03 -9.74
C PRO A 265 48.26 -11.10 -8.21
N TRP A 266 49.24 -11.74 -7.57
CA TRP A 266 49.36 -11.83 -6.11
C TRP A 266 49.61 -10.48 -5.41
N LEU A 267 49.94 -9.43 -6.15
CA LEU A 267 50.03 -8.07 -5.62
C LEU A 267 48.67 -7.36 -5.62
N GLY A 268 47.67 -7.86 -6.35
CA GLY A 268 46.35 -7.24 -6.48
C GLY A 268 45.35 -7.69 -5.41
N ILE A 269 44.25 -6.94 -5.32
CA ILE A 269 43.03 -7.30 -4.58
C ILE A 269 41.88 -7.08 -5.56
N ASN A 270 41.18 -8.13 -5.96
CA ASN A 270 40.21 -8.07 -7.05
C ASN A 270 38.79 -7.74 -6.56
N ALA A 271 38.38 -6.50 -6.76
CA ALA A 271 37.05 -6.01 -6.38
C ALA A 271 35.92 -6.64 -7.22
N LEU A 272 36.18 -6.97 -8.50
CA LEU A 272 35.19 -7.65 -9.34
C LEU A 272 34.91 -9.06 -8.80
N ASP A 273 35.96 -9.81 -8.45
CA ASP A 273 35.80 -11.15 -7.87
C ASP A 273 34.99 -11.08 -6.57
N ALA A 274 35.20 -10.05 -5.74
CA ALA A 274 34.43 -9.83 -4.52
C ALA A 274 32.93 -9.68 -4.82
N LEU A 275 32.59 -8.86 -5.82
CA LEU A 275 31.21 -8.63 -6.24
C LEU A 275 30.58 -9.88 -6.88
N VAL A 276 31.33 -10.63 -7.69
CA VAL A 276 30.86 -11.88 -8.30
C VAL A 276 30.65 -12.97 -7.24
N THR A 277 31.56 -13.08 -6.26
CA THR A 277 31.38 -13.97 -5.11
C THR A 277 30.11 -13.61 -4.33
N ALA A 278 29.90 -12.33 -4.04
CA ALA A 278 28.68 -11.87 -3.39
C ALA A 278 27.42 -12.18 -4.22
N TYR A 279 27.46 -11.96 -5.54
CA TYR A 279 26.34 -12.25 -6.43
C TYR A 279 25.98 -13.74 -6.46
N ASN A 280 26.98 -14.62 -6.47
CA ASN A 280 26.78 -16.06 -6.36
C ASN A 280 26.21 -16.45 -4.99
N ALA A 281 26.69 -15.82 -3.90
CA ALA A 281 26.13 -16.01 -2.56
C ALA A 281 24.65 -15.59 -2.48
N LEU A 282 24.28 -14.46 -3.09
CA LEU A 282 22.88 -14.04 -3.23
C LEU A 282 22.07 -15.04 -4.04
N SER A 283 22.64 -15.63 -5.10
CA SER A 283 21.96 -16.62 -5.93
C SER A 283 21.58 -17.86 -5.12
N VAL A 284 22.47 -18.37 -4.26
CA VAL A 284 22.17 -19.55 -3.43
C VAL A 284 21.28 -19.21 -2.25
N LEU A 285 21.39 -17.99 -1.67
CA LEU A 285 20.52 -17.51 -0.57
C LEU A 285 19.03 -17.57 -0.92
N ARG A 286 18.66 -17.39 -2.20
CA ARG A 286 17.27 -17.39 -2.67
C ARG A 286 16.49 -18.65 -2.34
N GLN A 287 17.15 -19.79 -2.16
CA GLN A 287 16.46 -21.01 -1.74
C GLN A 287 16.00 -20.92 -0.27
N GLN A 288 16.61 -20.07 0.56
CA GLN A 288 16.31 -19.89 1.99
C GLN A 288 15.53 -18.61 2.30
N THR A 289 14.94 -17.96 1.29
CA THR A 289 14.05 -16.81 1.46
C THR A 289 12.60 -17.25 1.68
N MET A 290 11.81 -16.41 2.36
CA MET A 290 10.39 -16.67 2.59
C MET A 290 9.57 -16.30 1.34
N PRO A 291 8.35 -16.86 1.17
CA PRO A 291 7.39 -16.32 0.22
C PRO A 291 7.22 -14.80 0.43
N GLY A 292 7.27 -14.02 -0.66
CA GLY A 292 7.17 -12.55 -0.63
C GLY A 292 8.49 -11.80 -0.50
N ASP A 293 9.59 -12.46 -0.11
CA ASP A 293 10.92 -11.87 -0.16
C ASP A 293 11.40 -11.71 -1.60
N ILE A 294 11.93 -10.53 -1.93
CA ILE A 294 12.50 -10.25 -3.25
C ILE A 294 13.89 -9.65 -3.06
N ILE A 295 14.88 -10.22 -3.74
CA ILE A 295 16.23 -9.66 -3.87
C ILE A 295 16.45 -9.36 -5.35
N GLN A 296 16.90 -8.17 -5.70
CA GLN A 296 17.17 -7.77 -7.09
C GLN A 296 18.36 -6.83 -7.15
N GLY A 297 19.02 -6.76 -8.30
CA GLY A 297 20.13 -5.82 -8.50
C GLY A 297 20.86 -6.04 -9.82
N HIS A 298 21.80 -5.14 -10.08
CA HIS A 298 22.67 -5.19 -11.25
C HIS A 298 24.06 -4.63 -10.93
N ILE A 299 25.04 -5.02 -11.74
CA ILE A 299 26.40 -4.48 -11.69
C ILE A 299 26.41 -3.17 -12.48
N THR A 300 26.82 -2.08 -11.84
CA THR A 300 26.99 -0.76 -12.46
C THR A 300 28.41 -0.53 -12.93
N ASP A 301 29.38 -1.18 -12.30
CA ASP A 301 30.79 -1.13 -12.65
C ASP A 301 31.40 -2.52 -12.47
N GLY A 302 31.86 -3.11 -13.57
CA GLY A 302 32.48 -4.44 -13.61
C GLY A 302 34.01 -4.40 -13.62
N GLY A 303 34.62 -3.26 -13.28
CA GLY A 303 36.06 -3.06 -13.35
C GLY A 303 36.56 -2.59 -14.72
N ALA A 304 37.88 -2.35 -14.78
CA ALA A 304 38.59 -1.85 -15.97
C ALA A 304 38.91 -2.96 -17.01
N ALA A 305 40.12 -2.95 -17.57
CA ALA A 305 40.52 -3.88 -18.63
C ALA A 305 40.87 -5.29 -18.11
N PRO A 306 40.66 -6.37 -18.89
CA PRO A 306 40.90 -7.75 -18.45
C PRO A 306 42.36 -8.07 -18.04
N ASN A 307 43.33 -7.28 -18.50
CA ASN A 307 44.74 -7.45 -18.17
C ASN A 307 45.16 -6.74 -16.86
N ILE A 308 44.21 -6.11 -16.15
CA ILE A 308 44.42 -5.39 -14.90
C ILE A 308 43.50 -6.00 -13.84
N ILE A 309 44.04 -6.34 -12.67
CA ILE A 309 43.22 -6.71 -11.52
C ILE A 309 42.33 -5.52 -11.13
N HIS A 310 41.02 -5.71 -11.06
CA HIS A 310 40.07 -4.63 -10.88
C HIS A 310 40.13 -4.07 -9.45
N ALA A 311 40.57 -2.82 -9.29
CA ALA A 311 40.61 -2.16 -7.98
C ALA A 311 39.26 -1.58 -7.54
N TYR A 312 38.26 -1.56 -8.41
CA TYR A 312 36.92 -1.08 -8.08
C TYR A 312 35.88 -1.88 -8.86
N ALA A 313 34.77 -2.17 -8.19
CA ALA A 313 33.57 -2.74 -8.78
C ALA A 313 32.36 -2.30 -7.94
N ALA A 314 31.21 -2.12 -8.59
CA ALA A 314 30.02 -1.63 -7.92
C ALA A 314 28.73 -2.19 -8.52
N GLY A 315 27.68 -2.20 -7.70
CA GLY A 315 26.33 -2.55 -8.13
C GLY A 315 25.27 -1.82 -7.31
N VAL A 316 24.05 -1.83 -7.83
CA VAL A 316 22.87 -1.30 -7.13
C VAL A 316 21.89 -2.43 -6.94
N PHE A 317 21.48 -2.60 -5.69
CA PHE A 317 20.62 -3.68 -5.24
C PHE A 317 19.40 -3.14 -4.52
N ALA A 318 18.35 -3.96 -4.51
CA ALA A 318 17.11 -3.69 -3.83
C ALA A 318 16.59 -4.97 -3.18
N VAL A 319 16.00 -4.82 -2.00
CA VAL A 319 15.41 -5.91 -1.23
C VAL A 319 14.00 -5.49 -0.82
N ARG A 320 13.04 -6.41 -0.96
CA ARG A 320 11.64 -6.22 -0.54
C ARG A 320 11.19 -7.36 0.34
N ALA A 321 10.28 -7.06 1.26
CA ALA A 321 9.56 -8.05 2.06
C ALA A 321 8.20 -7.49 2.48
N ASP A 322 7.28 -8.36 2.87
CA ASP A 322 5.91 -7.96 3.23
C ASP A 322 5.85 -7.05 4.47
N THR A 323 6.86 -7.11 5.36
CA THR A 323 6.93 -6.27 6.56
C THR A 323 8.32 -5.69 6.78
N LYS A 324 8.41 -4.54 7.45
CA LYS A 324 9.67 -3.88 7.84
C LYS A 324 10.51 -4.77 8.75
N ALA A 325 9.86 -5.52 9.65
CA ALA A 325 10.53 -6.52 10.48
C ALA A 325 11.16 -7.64 9.63
N ARG A 326 10.41 -8.21 8.68
CA ARG A 326 10.95 -9.25 7.77
C ARG A 326 12.06 -8.71 6.88
N LEU A 327 11.91 -7.48 6.38
CA LEU A 327 12.90 -6.81 5.55
C LEU A 327 14.25 -6.70 6.26
N ARG A 328 14.26 -6.35 7.55
CA ARG A 328 15.50 -6.30 8.36
C ARG A 328 16.20 -7.66 8.42
N VAL A 329 15.44 -8.74 8.63
CA VAL A 329 16.00 -10.11 8.67
C VAL A 329 16.58 -10.50 7.31
N LEU A 330 15.85 -10.24 6.22
CA LEU A 330 16.32 -10.52 4.86
C LEU A 330 17.55 -9.70 4.51
N LYS A 331 17.54 -8.40 4.82
CA LYS A 331 18.65 -7.47 4.57
C LYS A 331 19.92 -7.90 5.29
N ALA A 332 19.83 -8.37 6.54
CA ALA A 332 20.98 -8.90 7.26
C ALA A 332 21.61 -10.12 6.55
N LYS A 333 20.79 -11.03 6.01
CA LYS A 333 21.30 -12.17 5.21
C LYS A 333 21.94 -11.72 3.90
N VAL A 334 21.35 -10.72 3.25
CA VAL A 334 21.89 -10.11 2.01
C VAL A 334 23.23 -9.41 2.28
N ASP A 335 23.35 -8.68 3.39
CA ASP A 335 24.59 -8.02 3.80
C ASP A 335 25.70 -9.02 4.08
N ALA A 336 25.39 -10.14 4.73
CA ALA A 336 26.34 -11.23 4.92
C ALA A 336 26.87 -11.81 3.60
N CYS A 337 26.07 -11.83 2.52
CA CYS A 337 26.55 -12.23 1.18
C CYS A 337 27.59 -11.24 0.63
N PHE A 338 27.39 -9.94 0.83
CA PHE A 338 28.36 -8.93 0.42
C PHE A 338 29.63 -8.97 1.28
N GLU A 339 29.48 -9.17 2.59
CA GLU A 339 30.62 -9.36 3.51
C GLU A 339 31.43 -10.61 3.14
N ALA A 340 30.79 -11.70 2.70
CA ALA A 340 31.48 -12.89 2.22
C ALA A 340 32.37 -12.60 1.00
N GLY A 341 31.89 -11.79 0.05
CA GLY A 341 32.68 -11.34 -1.10
C GLY A 341 33.90 -10.53 -0.70
N ALA A 342 33.74 -9.62 0.26
CA ALA A 342 34.83 -8.83 0.84
C ALA A 342 35.87 -9.75 1.49
N LYS A 343 35.39 -10.68 2.32
CA LYS A 343 36.24 -11.58 3.10
C LYS A 343 37.02 -12.56 2.23
N ALA A 344 36.43 -13.04 1.13
CA ALA A 344 37.07 -13.99 0.22
C ALA A 344 38.24 -13.37 -0.57
N THR A 345 38.26 -12.05 -0.74
CA THR A 345 39.17 -11.35 -1.64
C THR A 345 40.09 -10.34 -0.94
N ASP A 346 39.85 -10.06 0.34
CA ASP A 346 40.42 -8.93 1.09
C ASP A 346 40.04 -7.53 0.55
N ALA A 347 39.02 -7.44 -0.31
CA ALA A 347 38.48 -6.16 -0.76
C ALA A 347 37.74 -5.43 0.37
N ARG A 348 37.84 -4.10 0.41
CA ARG A 348 37.04 -3.27 1.32
C ARG A 348 35.64 -3.08 0.75
N LEU A 349 34.62 -3.40 1.54
CA LEU A 349 33.21 -3.21 1.21
C LEU A 349 32.68 -1.88 1.76
N GLU A 350 31.91 -1.17 0.95
CA GLU A 350 31.06 -0.05 1.37
C GLU A 350 29.63 -0.28 0.87
N ILE A 351 28.64 -0.12 1.76
CA ILE A 351 27.22 -0.22 1.43
C ILE A 351 26.58 1.13 1.73
N THR A 352 26.07 1.80 0.72
CA THR A 352 25.43 3.12 0.83
C THR A 352 23.91 2.98 0.64
N PRO A 353 23.08 3.28 1.65
CA PRO A 353 21.64 3.35 1.49
C PRO A 353 21.26 4.42 0.46
N LEU A 354 20.32 4.09 -0.44
CA LEU A 354 19.79 5.02 -1.44
C LEU A 354 18.35 5.43 -1.11
N GLN A 355 17.48 4.46 -0.81
CA GLN A 355 16.06 4.70 -0.56
C GLN A 355 15.48 3.59 0.30
N GLU A 356 14.58 3.91 1.23
CA GLU A 356 13.90 2.94 2.08
C GLU A 356 12.46 3.35 2.33
N TYR A 357 11.53 2.40 2.22
CA TYR A 357 10.11 2.55 2.56
C TYR A 357 9.66 1.43 3.49
N ALA A 358 8.85 1.79 4.47
CA ALA A 358 8.12 0.81 5.27
C ALA A 358 6.91 0.26 4.50
N ASN A 359 6.43 -0.93 4.88
CA ASN A 359 5.13 -1.42 4.42
C ASN A 359 4.01 -0.59 5.03
N HIS A 360 2.93 -0.33 4.28
CA HIS A 360 1.74 0.25 4.87
C HIS A 360 1.00 -0.77 5.75
N VAL A 361 0.65 -0.35 6.96
CA VAL A 361 -0.16 -1.12 7.90
C VAL A 361 -1.54 -0.46 8.00
N PRO A 362 -2.56 -0.97 7.27
CA PRO A 362 -3.86 -0.34 7.24
C PRO A 362 -4.63 -0.51 8.55
N ASN A 363 -5.30 0.53 9.01
CA ASN A 363 -6.07 0.52 10.25
C ASN A 363 -7.50 -0.02 10.05
N ARG A 364 -7.79 -1.20 10.62
CA ARG A 364 -9.08 -1.89 10.44
C ARG A 364 -10.30 -1.10 10.93
N PRO A 365 -10.30 -0.46 12.11
CA PRO A 365 -11.41 0.41 12.51
C PRO A 365 -11.72 1.52 11.50
N LEU A 366 -10.69 2.19 10.96
CA LEU A 366 -10.88 3.23 9.93
C LEU A 366 -11.39 2.65 8.62
N ALA A 367 -10.85 1.51 8.19
CA ALA A 367 -11.28 0.82 6.98
C ALA A 367 -12.76 0.42 7.03
N ARG A 368 -13.25 -0.04 8.19
CA ARG A 368 -14.67 -0.37 8.40
C ARG A 368 -15.57 0.86 8.19
N SER A 369 -15.14 2.01 8.69
CA SER A 369 -15.85 3.28 8.44
C SER A 369 -15.82 3.63 6.94
N TYR A 370 -14.65 3.56 6.31
CA TYR A 370 -14.50 3.85 4.87
C TYR A 370 -15.42 2.98 4.00
N THR A 371 -15.40 1.66 4.19
CA THR A 371 -16.24 0.70 3.45
C THR A 371 -17.73 1.05 3.53
N ARG A 372 -18.19 1.49 4.71
CA ARG A 372 -19.59 1.89 4.93
C ARG A 372 -19.99 3.16 4.15
N TYR A 373 -19.07 4.10 3.94
CA TYR A 373 -19.33 5.26 3.08
C TYR A 373 -19.12 4.95 1.59
N PHE A 374 -18.17 4.08 1.25
CA PHE A 374 -17.81 3.80 -0.13
C PHE A 374 -18.85 2.93 -0.84
N ASN A 375 -19.29 1.83 -0.22
CA ASN A 375 -20.16 0.85 -0.87
C ASN A 375 -21.49 1.44 -1.38
N PRO A 376 -22.20 2.33 -0.64
CA PRO A 376 -23.42 2.95 -1.16
C PRO A 376 -23.20 3.91 -2.35
N LEU A 377 -21.95 4.33 -2.60
CA LEU A 377 -21.60 5.20 -3.73
C LEU A 377 -21.25 4.42 -5.01
N VAL A 378 -21.17 3.08 -4.94
CA VAL A 378 -20.87 2.25 -6.09
C VAL A 378 -22.10 2.23 -7.02
N PRO A 379 -21.97 2.66 -8.29
CA PRO A 379 -23.06 2.68 -9.24
C PRO A 379 -23.54 1.25 -9.56
N ASN A 380 -24.78 1.17 -10.02
CA ASN A 380 -25.47 -0.10 -10.23
C ASN A 380 -24.72 -1.01 -11.24
N LYS A 381 -24.68 -2.33 -10.98
CA LYS A 381 -23.86 -3.37 -11.67
C LYS A 381 -24.11 -3.57 -13.18
N ALA A 382 -24.90 -2.71 -13.82
CA ALA A 382 -25.27 -2.79 -15.23
C ALA A 382 -24.32 -2.01 -16.16
N ASP A 383 -23.34 -1.28 -15.62
CA ASP A 383 -22.31 -0.61 -16.43
C ASP A 383 -21.29 -1.65 -16.94
N PRO A 384 -21.14 -1.85 -18.27
CA PRO A 384 -20.19 -2.81 -18.83
C PRO A 384 -18.71 -2.42 -18.60
N TYR A 385 -18.43 -1.20 -18.13
CA TYR A 385 -17.09 -0.71 -17.81
C TYR A 385 -16.78 -0.69 -16.31
N GLU A 386 -17.75 -0.99 -15.43
CA GLU A 386 -17.49 -1.20 -14.01
C GLU A 386 -17.02 -2.66 -13.79
N PRO A 387 -15.89 -2.88 -13.08
CA PRO A 387 -15.51 -4.21 -12.66
C PRO A 387 -16.65 -4.87 -11.87
N PRO A 388 -16.94 -6.17 -12.04
CA PRO A 388 -18.07 -6.86 -11.40
C PRO A 388 -18.00 -6.96 -9.85
N THR A 389 -17.08 -6.22 -9.22
CA THR A 389 -16.57 -6.37 -7.86
C THR A 389 -16.16 -5.03 -7.22
N SER A 390 -16.68 -3.89 -7.70
CA SER A 390 -16.37 -2.55 -7.14
C SER A 390 -16.89 -2.32 -5.71
N GLU A 391 -17.66 -3.26 -5.15
CA GLU A 391 -18.02 -3.24 -3.72
C GLU A 391 -16.88 -3.82 -2.88
N ILE A 392 -16.48 -3.06 -1.86
CA ILE A 392 -15.47 -3.48 -0.90
C ILE A 392 -16.10 -4.54 0.03
N PRO A 393 -15.46 -5.71 0.23
CA PRO A 393 -15.96 -6.71 1.16
C PRO A 393 -16.17 -6.15 2.57
N ILE A 394 -17.33 -6.47 3.18
CA ILE A 394 -17.58 -6.14 4.60
C ILE A 394 -16.69 -6.99 5.50
N ASP A 395 -16.41 -8.23 5.08
CA ASP A 395 -15.40 -9.08 5.70
C ASP A 395 -14.01 -8.50 5.42
N GLN A 396 -13.40 -7.96 6.47
CA GLN A 396 -12.12 -7.28 6.39
C GLN A 396 -10.94 -8.23 6.11
N ASP A 397 -11.06 -9.53 6.36
CA ASP A 397 -10.00 -10.48 5.99
C ASP A 397 -10.01 -10.71 4.47
N VAL A 398 -11.20 -10.72 3.86
CA VAL A 398 -11.34 -10.78 2.40
C VAL A 398 -10.86 -9.48 1.75
N ASP A 399 -11.18 -8.32 2.33
CA ASP A 399 -10.69 -7.02 1.85
C ASP A 399 -9.16 -6.91 1.93
N GLU A 400 -8.56 -7.35 3.04
CA GLU A 400 -7.10 -7.32 3.21
C GLU A 400 -6.38 -8.21 2.19
N ILE A 401 -6.92 -9.40 1.89
CA ILE A 401 -6.38 -10.27 0.83
C ILE A 401 -6.45 -9.61 -0.55
N ARG A 402 -7.56 -8.92 -0.86
CA ARG A 402 -7.72 -8.17 -2.11
C ARG A 402 -6.83 -6.94 -2.18
N GLY A 403 -6.56 -6.32 -1.05
CA GLY A 403 -5.73 -5.11 -0.91
C GLY A 403 -4.22 -5.38 -0.85
N LEU A 404 -3.75 -6.63 -1.02
CA LEU A 404 -2.33 -6.94 -1.07
C LEU A 404 -1.69 -6.37 -2.34
N SER A 405 -0.80 -5.39 -2.17
CA SER A 405 -0.02 -4.78 -3.23
C SER A 405 1.47 -5.10 -3.09
N ARG A 406 2.13 -5.39 -4.22
CA ARG A 406 3.60 -5.53 -4.30
C ARG A 406 4.33 -4.20 -4.47
N ALA A 407 3.59 -3.09 -4.51
CA ALA A 407 4.16 -1.75 -4.50
C ALA A 407 4.74 -1.39 -3.12
N SER A 408 5.40 -0.24 -3.04
CA SER A 408 5.90 0.36 -1.81
C SER A 408 5.65 1.85 -1.87
N THR A 409 5.39 2.46 -0.72
CA THR A 409 5.03 3.88 -0.62
C THR A 409 5.50 4.44 0.71
N ASP A 410 5.86 5.73 0.73
CA ASP A 410 6.24 6.43 1.95
C ASP A 410 5.03 6.73 2.87
N GLN A 411 3.79 6.51 2.40
CA GLN A 411 2.62 6.40 3.29
C GLN A 411 2.76 5.22 4.27
N GLY A 412 3.56 4.22 3.90
CA GLY A 412 3.93 3.14 4.80
C GLY A 412 4.61 3.67 6.06
N ASP A 413 5.56 4.58 5.91
CA ASP A 413 6.25 5.21 7.04
C ASP A 413 5.31 6.05 7.91
N VAL A 414 4.31 6.74 7.33
CA VAL A 414 3.26 7.43 8.11
C VAL A 414 2.48 6.44 8.98
N SER A 415 2.16 5.25 8.47
CA SER A 415 1.44 4.21 9.24
C SER A 415 2.21 3.65 10.43
N TYR A 416 3.53 3.83 10.47
CA TYR A 416 4.37 3.48 11.62
C TYR A 416 4.42 4.56 12.70
N GLU A 417 3.98 5.78 12.39
CA GLU A 417 3.99 6.92 13.33
C GLU A 417 2.61 7.19 13.95
N ILE A 418 1.55 6.98 13.16
CA ILE A 418 0.16 7.28 13.55
C ILE A 418 -0.83 6.32 12.84
N PRO A 419 -2.06 6.12 13.36
CA PRO A 419 -3.10 5.41 12.64
C PRO A 419 -3.29 5.97 11.21
N SER A 420 -3.14 5.08 10.22
CA SER A 420 -3.17 5.43 8.81
C SER A 420 -4.17 4.58 8.05
N LEU A 421 -4.84 5.19 7.09
CA LEU A 421 -5.63 4.50 6.07
C LEU A 421 -5.13 4.94 4.69
N HIS A 422 -4.75 3.95 3.88
CA HIS A 422 -4.38 4.11 2.48
C HIS A 422 -5.28 3.14 1.71
N VAL A 423 -6.25 3.67 0.97
CA VAL A 423 -7.25 2.86 0.27
C VAL A 423 -6.90 2.74 -1.22
N GLY A 424 -7.24 1.61 -1.83
CA GLY A 424 -7.17 1.45 -3.28
C GLY A 424 -8.52 1.75 -3.91
N PHE A 425 -8.53 2.50 -5.01
CA PHE A 425 -9.72 2.64 -5.84
C PHE A 425 -9.42 2.35 -7.31
N SER A 426 -10.35 1.68 -7.97
CA SER A 426 -10.19 1.25 -9.37
C SER A 426 -10.53 2.37 -10.33
N ILE A 427 -9.74 2.53 -11.40
CA ILE A 427 -10.08 3.33 -12.58
C ILE A 427 -10.13 2.41 -13.80
N VAL A 428 -10.85 2.84 -14.85
CA VAL A 428 -10.89 2.11 -16.11
C VAL A 428 -9.46 2.01 -16.67
N PRO A 429 -8.94 0.81 -16.96
CA PRO A 429 -7.60 0.64 -17.51
C PRO A 429 -7.43 1.40 -18.83
N GLY A 430 -6.22 1.89 -19.07
CA GLY A 430 -5.87 2.47 -20.37
C GLY A 430 -5.89 1.43 -21.49
N PRO A 431 -5.64 1.86 -22.75
CA PRO A 431 -5.37 0.93 -23.84
C PRO A 431 -4.35 -0.14 -23.39
N GLU A 432 -4.51 -1.39 -23.83
CA GLU A 432 -3.64 -2.53 -23.42
C GLU A 432 -3.78 -3.02 -21.96
N GLY A 433 -4.56 -2.33 -21.12
CA GLY A 433 -5.01 -2.86 -19.82
C GLY A 433 -3.94 -2.88 -18.72
N HIS A 434 -2.87 -2.11 -18.87
CA HIS A 434 -1.77 -2.07 -17.91
C HIS A 434 -2.03 -1.14 -16.72
N GLY A 435 -1.48 -1.50 -15.55
CA GLY A 435 -1.64 -0.77 -14.29
C GLY A 435 -0.66 0.39 -14.14
N PRO A 436 -0.51 0.92 -12.90
CA PRO A 436 0.46 1.97 -12.61
C PRO A 436 1.86 1.68 -13.18
N HIS A 437 2.58 2.75 -13.52
CA HIS A 437 3.92 2.77 -14.13
C HIS A 437 3.97 2.34 -15.60
N ASN A 438 2.82 2.37 -16.29
CA ASN A 438 2.73 2.19 -17.74
C ASN A 438 2.20 3.49 -18.40
N PRO A 439 2.69 3.87 -19.60
CA PRO A 439 2.23 5.08 -20.29
C PRO A 439 0.71 5.16 -20.47
N GLU A 440 0.05 4.04 -20.71
CA GLU A 440 -1.39 3.93 -20.94
C GLU A 440 -2.18 4.22 -19.65
N PHE A 441 -1.59 3.95 -18.48
CA PHE A 441 -2.18 4.33 -17.20
C PHE A 441 -2.14 5.85 -16.97
N ALA A 442 -1.12 6.56 -17.47
CA ALA A 442 -1.15 8.02 -17.45
C ALA A 442 -2.35 8.55 -18.24
N VAL A 443 -2.60 8.00 -19.44
CA VAL A 443 -3.78 8.37 -20.24
C VAL A 443 -5.07 8.11 -19.47
N ALA A 444 -5.21 6.95 -18.83
CA ALA A 444 -6.37 6.61 -18.01
C ALA A 444 -6.57 7.57 -16.83
N ALA A 445 -5.49 7.89 -16.10
CA ALA A 445 -5.52 8.79 -14.95
C ALA A 445 -5.88 10.24 -15.30
N GLY A 446 -5.74 10.63 -16.57
CA GLY A 446 -6.14 11.94 -17.09
C GLY A 446 -7.61 12.06 -17.50
N THR A 447 -8.40 10.99 -17.44
CA THR A 447 -9.79 10.97 -17.91
C THR A 447 -10.78 11.57 -16.91
N LYS A 448 -11.95 11.99 -17.41
CA LYS A 448 -13.03 12.50 -16.57
C LYS A 448 -13.65 11.40 -15.71
N ASP A 449 -13.78 10.19 -16.26
CA ASP A 449 -14.26 9.00 -15.53
C ASP A 449 -13.34 8.68 -14.34
N ALA A 450 -12.02 8.63 -14.55
CA ALA A 450 -11.08 8.40 -13.46
C ALA A 450 -11.16 9.47 -12.37
N PHE A 451 -11.40 10.73 -12.75
CA PHE A 451 -11.64 11.81 -11.79
C PHE A 451 -12.94 11.63 -10.99
N GLU A 452 -14.03 11.19 -11.61
CA GLU A 452 -15.29 10.91 -10.91
C GLU A 452 -15.16 9.74 -9.92
N ARG A 453 -14.42 8.69 -10.29
CA ARG A 453 -14.07 7.57 -9.39
C ARG A 453 -13.17 8.03 -8.23
N CYS A 454 -12.22 8.92 -8.50
CA CYS A 454 -11.43 9.58 -7.48
C CYS A 454 -12.30 10.37 -6.48
N LEU A 455 -13.31 11.12 -6.95
CA LEU A 455 -14.24 11.82 -6.06
C LEU A 455 -15.08 10.86 -5.21
N ARG A 456 -15.41 9.66 -5.71
CA ARG A 456 -16.05 8.60 -4.92
C ARG A 456 -15.19 8.20 -3.72
N ALA A 457 -13.89 7.96 -3.93
CA ALA A 457 -12.94 7.70 -2.86
C ALA A 457 -12.85 8.89 -1.89
N GLY A 458 -12.77 10.12 -2.42
CA GLY A 458 -12.76 11.35 -1.61
C GLY A 458 -13.98 11.50 -0.70
N LYS A 459 -15.19 11.15 -1.17
CA LYS A 459 -16.43 11.12 -0.36
C LYS A 459 -16.31 10.15 0.80
N ALA A 460 -15.80 8.95 0.56
CA ALA A 460 -15.63 7.94 1.60
C ALA A 460 -14.54 8.33 2.62
N LEU A 461 -13.41 8.90 2.17
CA LEU A 461 -12.38 9.44 3.05
C LEU A 461 -12.91 10.57 3.95
N ALA A 462 -13.72 11.49 3.41
CA ALA A 462 -14.37 12.55 4.20
C ALA A 462 -15.32 11.97 5.26
N GLY A 463 -16.08 10.93 4.89
CA GLY A 463 -16.96 10.21 5.80
C GLY A 463 -16.21 9.57 6.96
N THR A 464 -15.09 8.91 6.66
CA THR A 464 -14.19 8.35 7.69
C THR A 464 -13.62 9.42 8.60
N ALA A 465 -13.20 10.56 8.06
CA ALA A 465 -12.72 11.68 8.86
C ALA A 465 -13.82 12.23 9.80
N LEU A 466 -15.05 12.37 9.31
CA LEU A 466 -16.18 12.82 10.12
C LEU A 466 -16.56 11.78 11.20
N ASP A 467 -16.48 10.50 10.90
CA ASP A 467 -16.66 9.45 11.90
C ASP A 467 -15.59 9.56 13.00
N VAL A 468 -14.32 9.80 12.66
CA VAL A 468 -13.25 10.03 13.65
C VAL A 468 -13.56 11.23 14.55
N LEU A 469 -14.17 12.29 13.98
CA LEU A 469 -14.55 13.51 14.71
C LEU A 469 -15.80 13.35 15.58
N THR A 470 -16.73 12.47 15.21
CA THR A 470 -18.10 12.44 15.77
C THR A 470 -18.49 11.13 16.44
N GLN A 471 -18.00 9.97 15.96
CA GLN A 471 -18.32 8.67 16.53
C GLN A 471 -17.51 8.44 17.80
N LYS A 472 -18.21 8.43 18.93
CA LYS A 472 -17.62 8.18 20.24
C LYS A 472 -16.91 6.83 20.24
N GLY A 473 -15.61 6.84 20.52
CA GLY A 473 -14.80 5.63 20.67
C GLY A 473 -13.99 5.25 19.43
N LEU A 474 -14.37 5.66 18.22
CA LEU A 474 -13.68 5.24 16.99
C LEU A 474 -12.21 5.63 16.98
N LEU A 475 -11.87 6.86 17.39
CA LEU A 475 -10.47 7.30 17.47
C LEU A 475 -9.66 6.45 18.46
N ASN A 476 -10.24 6.10 19.60
CA ASN A 476 -9.56 5.27 20.59
C ASN A 476 -9.39 3.83 20.08
N GLU A 477 -10.41 3.28 19.41
CA GLU A 477 -10.34 1.98 18.76
C GLU A 477 -9.23 1.95 17.69
N ALA A 478 -9.17 2.97 16.83
CA ALA A 478 -8.14 3.12 15.81
C ALA A 478 -6.73 3.17 16.43
N ARG A 479 -6.54 3.92 17.52
CA ARG A 479 -5.26 3.98 18.24
C ARG A 479 -4.89 2.63 18.88
N THR A 480 -5.81 1.98 19.59
CA THR A 480 -5.54 0.67 20.20
C THR A 480 -5.22 -0.39 19.13
N ALA A 481 -5.91 -0.39 17.99
CA ALA A 481 -5.59 -1.28 16.88
C ALA A 481 -4.18 -0.99 16.34
N TRP A 482 -3.84 0.27 16.12
CA TRP A 482 -2.51 0.68 15.66
C TRP A 482 -1.40 0.29 16.63
N GLU A 483 -1.58 0.48 17.95
CA GLU A 483 -0.59 0.08 18.96
C GLU A 483 -0.30 -1.43 18.90
N LYS A 484 -1.35 -2.27 18.80
CA LYS A 484 -1.22 -3.72 18.64
C LYS A 484 -0.49 -4.09 17.35
N ASP A 485 -0.82 -3.41 16.25
CA ASP A 485 -0.16 -3.61 14.97
C ASP A 485 1.33 -3.20 15.02
N MET A 486 1.68 -2.13 15.74
CA MET A 486 3.08 -1.73 15.92
C MET A 486 3.87 -2.69 16.80
N GLU A 487 3.23 -3.36 17.76
CA GLU A 487 3.84 -4.46 18.50
C GLU A 487 4.14 -5.66 17.60
N LYS A 488 3.22 -6.01 16.69
CA LYS A 488 3.35 -7.13 15.77
C LYS A 488 4.29 -6.87 14.58
N TYR A 489 4.20 -5.70 13.96
CA TYR A 489 4.88 -5.37 12.70
C TYR A 489 6.06 -4.39 12.86
N GLY A 490 6.16 -3.70 14.00
CA GLY A 490 7.21 -2.72 14.29
C GLY A 490 8.43 -3.29 15.00
N LYS A 491 8.24 -4.30 15.85
CA LYS A 491 9.34 -5.02 16.49
C LYS A 491 9.87 -6.09 15.54
N ALA A 492 11.18 -6.07 15.32
CA ALA A 492 11.83 -7.20 14.69
C ALA A 492 11.87 -8.34 15.72
N ASP A 493 11.14 -9.43 15.47
CA ASP A 493 11.49 -10.69 16.09
C ASP A 493 12.84 -11.12 15.48
N LEU A 494 13.93 -10.68 16.12
CA LEU A 494 15.27 -11.18 15.89
C LEU A 494 15.40 -12.55 16.56
N GLY A 495 14.48 -13.46 16.25
CA GLY A 495 14.57 -14.86 16.64
C GLY A 495 15.88 -15.39 16.08
N VAL A 496 16.90 -15.39 16.95
CA VAL A 496 18.21 -16.00 16.74
C VAL A 496 18.04 -17.50 16.57
#